data_AF-A0AAD7DRZ1-F1
#
_entry.id   AF-A0AAD7DRZ1-F1
#
_cell.length_a   1.000
_cell.length_b   1.000
_cell.length_c   1.000
_cell.angle_alpha   90.00
_cell.angle_beta   90.00
_cell.angle_gamma   90.00
#
_symmetry.space_group_name_H-M   'P 1'
#
loop_
_entity.id
_entity.type
_entity.pdbx_description
1 polymer ?
#
loop_
_entity_poly.entity_id
_entity_poly.type
_entity_poly.pdbx_seq_one_letter_code
_entity_poly.pdbx_strand_id
1 'polypeptide(L)'
;MVGNAEPYTVDNWANDIALASSKGLEGFILNLGSDSWQPDKVADAFTAAKSAGSDFRISFSFDMTKYITTYSGHPNVLQFAGKMLVSTFSGEKCTFGQGSVDAGWASTVKMGVPPVHFVPAFFVDPATLGIYHSADGAFNWNGGWPQSPVKTSFDTDMTYISALGRKTYLGVLFSTVRWEVLIQNRQQVPIVEVITWNDYGESHYVGPIEGAQPNSQAWVNGFDHQDPCPIPLRYPDWASDTLWAQFHLTQPADLTLTCGSSSQTFSGVPAAVSKQKLPLTEDYNIAAKITRDGSDAVTFEPAEMTFSTKPLSYNFNAFVAASPA
;
A
#
# COMPACT_ATOMS: atom_id res chain seq x y z
N MET A 1 -6.38 14.53 5.46
CA MET A 1 -6.60 15.98 5.50
C MET A 1 -6.65 16.46 6.95
N VAL A 2 -5.66 17.27 7.37
CA VAL A 2 -5.70 17.87 8.73
C VAL A 2 -6.78 18.96 8.81
N GLY A 3 -7.10 19.61 7.69
CA GLY A 3 -8.23 20.55 7.59
C GLY A 3 -9.58 19.98 8.03
N ASN A 4 -9.77 18.67 7.95
CA ASN A 4 -11.00 17.99 8.38
C ASN A 4 -10.94 17.50 9.84
N ALA A 5 -9.79 17.66 10.49
CA ALA A 5 -9.52 17.16 11.83
C ALA A 5 -9.67 18.23 12.92
N GLU A 6 -10.26 19.41 12.64
CA GLU A 6 -10.47 20.46 13.65
C GLU A 6 -11.07 19.94 14.98
N PRO A 7 -12.15 19.11 14.98
CA PRO A 7 -12.72 18.59 16.22
C PRO A 7 -12.01 17.34 16.76
N TYR A 8 -10.95 16.83 16.10
CA TYR A 8 -10.27 15.63 16.55
C TYR A 8 -9.59 15.86 17.90
N THR A 9 -9.68 14.84 18.73
CA THR A 9 -8.89 14.66 19.95
C THR A 9 -7.77 13.63 19.71
N VAL A 10 -6.89 13.46 20.70
CA VAL A 10 -5.91 12.36 20.70
C VAL A 10 -6.59 10.99 20.54
N ASP A 11 -7.78 10.80 21.13
CA ASP A 11 -8.51 9.53 21.05
C ASP A 11 -9.06 9.27 19.63
N ASN A 12 -9.53 10.31 18.93
CA ASN A 12 -9.93 10.17 17.52
C ASN A 12 -8.74 9.73 16.67
N TRP A 13 -7.60 10.41 16.82
CA TRP A 13 -6.36 10.00 16.14
C TRP A 13 -5.93 8.58 16.50
N ALA A 14 -6.05 8.18 17.76
CA ALA A 14 -5.69 6.84 18.21
C ALA A 14 -6.59 5.77 17.57
N ASN A 15 -7.90 6.02 17.48
CA ASN A 15 -8.85 5.13 16.81
C ASN A 15 -8.54 5.00 15.32
N ASP A 16 -8.28 6.11 14.65
CA ASP A 16 -7.92 6.12 13.23
C ASP A 16 -6.60 5.39 12.96
N ILE A 17 -5.58 5.64 13.78
CA ILE A 17 -4.29 4.93 13.71
C ILE A 17 -4.48 3.44 13.92
N ALA A 18 -5.26 3.04 14.93
CA ALA A 18 -5.54 1.64 15.19
C ALA A 18 -6.29 0.97 14.03
N LEU A 19 -7.28 1.65 13.46
CA LEU A 19 -8.03 1.16 12.32
C LEU A 19 -7.13 1.06 11.08
N ALA A 20 -6.42 2.12 10.70
CA ALA A 20 -5.50 2.14 9.57
C ALA A 20 -4.43 1.02 9.69
N SER A 21 -3.83 0.89 10.87
CA SER A 21 -2.87 -0.18 11.18
C SER A 21 -3.50 -1.57 11.04
N SER A 22 -4.74 -1.75 11.49
CA SER A 22 -5.48 -3.02 11.32
C SER A 22 -5.71 -3.38 9.84
N LYS A 23 -5.72 -2.36 8.97
CA LYS A 23 -5.86 -2.46 7.52
C LYS A 23 -4.54 -2.42 6.77
N GLY A 24 -3.40 -2.44 7.46
CA GLY A 24 -2.09 -2.59 6.81
C GLY A 24 -1.43 -1.31 6.34
N LEU A 25 -2.04 -0.17 6.62
CA LEU A 25 -1.39 1.11 6.46
C LEU A 25 -0.26 1.26 7.48
N GLU A 26 0.90 1.69 7.02
CA GLU A 26 2.09 1.89 7.84
C GLU A 26 2.18 3.31 8.41
N GLY A 27 1.37 4.23 7.88
CA GLY A 27 1.37 5.60 8.34
C GLY A 27 0.37 6.51 7.64
N PHE A 28 0.32 7.75 8.11
CA PHE A 28 -0.41 8.84 7.48
C PHE A 28 0.53 9.90 6.90
N ILE A 29 0.18 10.42 5.73
CA ILE A 29 0.78 11.63 5.16
C ILE A 29 -0.21 12.76 5.42
N LEU A 30 0.17 13.68 6.29
CA LEU A 30 -0.70 14.78 6.72
C LEU A 30 -0.61 15.94 5.72
N ASN A 31 -1.70 16.20 5.00
CA ASN A 31 -1.90 17.46 4.28
C ASN A 31 -2.26 18.58 5.26
N LEU A 32 -1.57 19.71 5.14
CA LEU A 32 -1.62 20.83 6.07
C LEU A 32 -1.95 22.14 5.34
N GLY A 33 -2.85 22.93 5.91
CA GLY A 33 -3.09 24.33 5.57
C GLY A 33 -2.43 25.30 6.55
N SER A 34 -2.89 26.54 6.54
CA SER A 34 -2.32 27.66 7.30
C SER A 34 -3.10 28.06 8.56
N ASP A 35 -4.21 27.39 8.86
CA ASP A 35 -5.03 27.75 10.02
C ASP A 35 -4.28 27.53 11.33
N SER A 36 -4.47 28.46 12.27
CA SER A 36 -3.70 28.52 13.52
C SER A 36 -3.88 27.30 14.44
N TRP A 37 -4.96 26.54 14.27
CA TRP A 37 -5.29 25.36 15.08
C TRP A 37 -4.70 24.05 14.50
N GLN A 38 -4.31 24.02 13.23
CA GLN A 38 -3.78 22.79 12.61
C GLN A 38 -2.49 22.27 13.26
N PRO A 39 -1.53 23.11 13.72
CA PRO A 39 -0.38 22.64 14.48
C PRO A 39 -0.73 21.79 15.71
N ASP A 40 -1.82 22.13 16.42
CA ASP A 40 -2.27 21.38 17.59
C ASP A 40 -2.79 20.00 17.19
N LYS A 41 -3.51 19.90 16.07
CA LYS A 41 -3.98 18.61 15.54
C LYS A 41 -2.84 17.71 15.07
N VAL A 42 -1.76 18.29 14.54
CA VAL A 42 -0.54 17.55 14.24
C VAL A 42 0.10 17.01 15.53
N ALA A 43 0.18 17.83 16.58
CA ALA A 43 0.72 17.40 17.87
C ALA A 43 -0.11 16.27 18.49
N ASP A 44 -1.44 16.35 18.38
CA ASP A 44 -2.36 15.29 18.81
C ASP A 44 -2.10 13.97 18.06
N ALA A 45 -1.90 14.03 16.73
CA ALA A 45 -1.61 12.85 15.93
C ALA A 45 -0.31 12.14 16.35
N PHE A 46 0.77 12.90 16.60
CA PHE A 46 2.03 12.34 17.11
C PHE A 46 1.89 11.79 18.54
N THR A 47 1.10 12.46 19.38
CA THR A 47 0.79 11.99 20.73
C THR A 47 0.05 10.66 20.69
N ALA A 48 -0.94 10.53 19.81
CA ALA A 48 -1.70 9.31 19.60
C ALA A 48 -0.80 8.17 19.07
N ALA A 49 -0.01 8.43 18.02
CA ALA A 49 0.91 7.44 17.44
C ALA A 49 1.92 6.92 18.47
N LYS A 50 2.48 7.81 19.29
CA LYS A 50 3.41 7.44 20.36
C LYS A 50 2.73 6.63 21.46
N SER A 51 1.55 7.05 21.88
CA SER A 51 0.80 6.42 22.98
C SER A 51 0.26 5.05 22.59
N ALA A 52 -0.09 4.84 21.33
CA ALA A 52 -0.50 3.55 20.79
C ALA A 52 0.63 2.50 20.85
N GLY A 53 1.90 2.92 21.04
CA GLY A 53 3.05 2.04 21.01
C GLY A 53 3.21 1.31 19.67
N SER A 54 2.56 1.80 18.62
CA SER A 54 2.52 1.17 17.31
C SER A 54 3.72 1.59 16.46
N ASP A 55 4.03 0.76 15.47
CA ASP A 55 4.98 1.14 14.42
C ASP A 55 4.39 2.12 13.40
N PHE A 56 3.18 2.62 13.64
CA PHE A 56 2.53 3.58 12.76
C PHE A 56 3.31 4.88 12.71
N ARG A 57 3.53 5.36 11.48
CA ARG A 57 4.37 6.52 11.21
C ARG A 57 3.55 7.69 10.65
N ILE A 58 4.11 8.88 10.79
CA ILE A 58 3.51 10.12 10.31
C ILE A 58 4.54 10.83 9.43
N SER A 59 4.07 11.26 8.27
CA SER A 59 4.77 12.10 7.30
C SER A 59 3.90 13.32 6.99
N PHE A 60 4.41 14.20 6.15
CA PHE A 60 3.76 15.45 5.78
C PHE A 60 3.71 15.59 4.26
N SER A 61 2.57 16.08 3.77
CA SER A 61 2.42 16.67 2.45
C SER A 61 2.29 18.17 2.65
N PHE A 62 3.35 18.91 2.29
CA PHE A 62 3.54 20.31 2.71
C PHE A 62 2.83 21.34 1.85
N ASP A 63 2.59 22.50 2.49
CA ASP A 63 2.82 23.84 1.94
C ASP A 63 3.89 24.65 2.76
N MET A 64 4.49 24.13 3.87
CA MET A 64 5.38 24.91 4.77
C MET A 64 6.50 24.11 5.51
N THR A 65 7.66 24.76 5.80
CA THR A 65 8.92 24.17 6.35
C THR A 65 8.96 23.77 7.84
N LYS A 66 8.16 24.40 8.71
CA LYS A 66 8.31 24.36 10.18
C LYS A 66 8.21 22.95 10.81
N TYR A 67 7.52 22.03 10.16
CA TYR A 67 7.23 20.71 10.73
C TYR A 67 8.42 19.73 10.64
N ILE A 68 9.30 19.91 9.65
CA ILE A 68 10.49 19.06 9.48
C ILE A 68 11.39 19.16 10.72
N THR A 69 11.76 20.38 11.10
CA THR A 69 12.64 20.62 12.24
C THR A 69 11.99 20.22 13.56
N THR A 70 10.68 20.43 13.69
CA THR A 70 9.93 20.10 14.91
C THR A 70 9.85 18.59 15.15
N TYR A 71 9.58 17.80 14.12
CA TYR A 71 9.23 16.38 14.29
C TYR A 71 10.30 15.39 13.83
N SER A 72 11.32 15.78 13.08
CA SER A 72 12.37 14.88 12.56
C SER A 72 12.99 13.90 13.58
N GLY A 73 13.10 14.29 14.86
CA GLY A 73 13.59 13.44 15.95
C GLY A 73 12.53 12.58 16.66
N HIS A 74 11.27 12.66 16.25
CA HIS A 74 10.17 11.93 16.86
C HIS A 74 10.16 10.47 16.39
N PRO A 75 9.97 9.48 17.29
CA PRO A 75 10.06 8.05 16.94
C PRO A 75 9.03 7.59 15.91
N ASN A 76 7.87 8.25 15.85
CA ASN A 76 6.81 7.95 14.88
C ASN A 76 6.92 8.76 13.57
N VAL A 77 8.05 9.38 13.24
CA VAL A 77 8.23 9.97 11.89
C VAL A 77 8.47 8.87 10.87
N LEU A 78 7.81 8.97 9.71
CA LEU A 78 8.05 8.05 8.59
C LEU A 78 9.41 8.33 7.98
N GLN A 79 10.26 7.32 7.98
CA GLN A 79 11.56 7.35 7.32
C GLN A 79 11.56 6.46 6.10
N PHE A 80 12.21 6.93 5.03
CA PHE A 80 12.50 6.16 3.84
C PHE A 80 13.98 6.35 3.48
N ALA A 81 14.69 5.25 3.23
CA ALA A 81 16.13 5.25 2.98
C ALA A 81 16.95 6.03 4.05
N GLY A 82 16.55 5.93 5.32
CA GLY A 82 17.21 6.59 6.46
C GLY A 82 16.99 8.10 6.55
N LYS A 83 16.07 8.66 5.75
CA LYS A 83 15.71 10.08 5.75
C LYS A 83 14.23 10.24 6.05
N MET A 84 13.82 11.36 6.60
CA MET A 84 12.39 11.68 6.79
C MET A 84 11.70 11.77 5.42
N LEU A 85 10.70 10.93 5.16
CA LEU A 85 9.91 11.02 3.93
C LEU A 85 8.96 12.21 4.03
N VAL A 86 8.90 13.03 2.99
CA VAL A 86 7.94 14.12 2.86
C VAL A 86 7.53 14.33 1.41
N SER A 87 6.32 14.83 1.19
CA SER A 87 5.76 15.15 -0.12
C SER A 87 5.16 16.55 -0.16
N THR A 88 4.61 16.91 -1.31
CA THR A 88 3.79 18.12 -1.52
C THR A 88 2.81 17.85 -2.64
N PHE A 89 1.62 18.44 -2.55
CA PHE A 89 0.69 18.54 -3.66
C PHE A 89 0.93 19.88 -4.36
N SER A 90 1.34 19.86 -5.63
CA SER A 90 1.82 21.04 -6.34
C SER A 90 3.08 21.66 -5.69
N GLY A 91 3.36 22.92 -5.99
CA GLY A 91 4.57 23.63 -5.58
C GLY A 91 5.56 23.89 -6.71
N GLU A 92 5.25 23.48 -7.94
CA GLU A 92 6.09 23.67 -9.12
C GLU A 92 6.26 25.14 -9.55
N LYS A 93 5.62 26.08 -8.84
CA LYS A 93 5.76 27.53 -9.02
C LYS A 93 6.36 28.23 -7.79
N CYS A 94 6.58 27.50 -6.70
CA CYS A 94 7.06 28.05 -5.44
C CYS A 94 8.58 28.21 -5.47
N THR A 95 9.07 29.45 -5.46
CA THR A 95 10.51 29.74 -5.38
C THR A 95 10.96 30.11 -3.97
N PHE A 96 10.05 30.40 -3.05
CA PHE A 96 10.36 30.83 -1.68
C PHE A 96 11.38 31.99 -1.62
N GLY A 97 11.28 32.91 -2.59
CA GLY A 97 12.19 34.05 -2.72
C GLY A 97 13.55 33.73 -3.36
N GLN A 98 13.76 32.50 -3.81
CA GLN A 98 14.97 32.07 -4.53
C GLN A 98 14.86 32.32 -6.04
N GLY A 99 15.98 32.17 -6.74
CA GLY A 99 16.06 32.40 -8.20
C GLY A 99 15.44 31.30 -9.07
N SER A 100 15.08 30.15 -8.50
CA SER A 100 14.40 29.06 -9.20
C SER A 100 13.54 28.24 -8.23
N VAL A 101 12.64 27.43 -8.78
CA VAL A 101 11.80 26.50 -8.00
C VAL A 101 12.68 25.48 -7.28
N ASP A 102 13.70 24.93 -7.95
CA ASP A 102 14.61 23.96 -7.35
C ASP A 102 15.42 24.57 -6.19
N ALA A 103 15.94 25.79 -6.35
CA ALA A 103 16.63 26.49 -5.28
C ALA A 103 15.68 26.80 -4.10
N GLY A 104 14.43 27.15 -4.41
CA GLY A 104 13.36 27.33 -3.44
C GLY A 104 13.14 26.09 -2.59
N TRP A 105 12.85 24.96 -3.23
CA TRP A 105 12.64 23.70 -2.52
C TRP A 105 13.91 23.22 -1.81
N ALA A 106 15.10 23.40 -2.38
CA ALA A 106 16.36 23.11 -1.68
C ALA A 106 16.49 23.91 -0.37
N SER A 107 16.11 25.20 -0.37
CA SER A 107 16.13 26.03 0.85
C SER A 107 15.13 25.57 1.93
N THR A 108 14.04 24.94 1.50
CA THR A 108 12.94 24.48 2.35
C THR A 108 13.20 23.09 2.93
N VAL A 109 13.71 22.15 2.13
CA VAL A 109 13.76 20.72 2.50
C VAL A 109 15.17 20.12 2.54
N LYS A 110 16.20 20.86 2.16
CA LYS A 110 17.60 20.35 2.14
C LYS A 110 18.56 21.14 3.01
N MET A 111 18.42 22.46 3.05
CA MET A 111 19.36 23.34 3.75
C MET A 111 18.91 23.64 5.18
N GLY A 112 19.80 23.46 6.16
CA GLY A 112 19.53 23.81 7.56
C GLY A 112 18.48 22.93 8.26
N VAL A 113 18.10 21.80 7.64
CA VAL A 113 17.14 20.84 8.19
C VAL A 113 17.76 19.44 8.24
N PRO A 114 17.24 18.52 9.08
CA PRO A 114 17.66 17.12 9.08
C PRO A 114 17.47 16.43 7.72
N PRO A 115 18.09 15.27 7.47
CA PRO A 115 17.97 14.58 6.18
C PRO A 115 16.53 14.24 5.79
N VAL A 116 16.12 14.73 4.63
CA VAL A 116 14.77 14.55 4.05
C VAL A 116 14.85 13.80 2.72
N HIS A 117 13.94 12.84 2.53
CA HIS A 117 13.60 12.22 1.25
C HIS A 117 12.37 12.91 0.68
N PHE A 118 12.56 13.79 -0.30
CA PHE A 118 11.50 14.64 -0.84
C PHE A 118 10.94 14.08 -2.14
N VAL A 119 9.64 13.78 -2.14
CA VAL A 119 8.92 13.20 -3.28
C VAL A 119 7.70 14.07 -3.60
N PRO A 120 7.82 15.14 -4.41
CA PRO A 120 6.71 16.02 -4.77
C PRO A 120 5.77 15.47 -5.84
N ALA A 121 4.51 15.91 -5.81
CA ALA A 121 3.56 15.82 -6.93
C ALA A 121 3.51 17.18 -7.65
N PHE A 122 4.51 17.44 -8.47
CA PHE A 122 4.54 18.63 -9.33
C PHE A 122 3.71 18.41 -10.58
N PHE A 123 2.82 19.35 -10.90
CA PHE A 123 1.97 19.30 -12.09
C PHE A 123 2.70 19.84 -13.32
N VAL A 124 3.71 19.08 -13.75
CA VAL A 124 4.62 19.42 -14.85
C VAL A 124 4.68 18.31 -15.89
N ASP A 125 5.24 18.62 -17.06
CA ASP A 125 5.63 17.57 -18.02
C ASP A 125 6.66 16.65 -17.34
N PRO A 126 6.41 15.32 -17.25
CA PRO A 126 7.33 14.38 -16.63
C PRO A 126 8.75 14.47 -17.19
N ALA A 127 8.91 14.77 -18.48
CA ALA A 127 10.23 14.93 -19.11
C ALA A 127 11.10 16.03 -18.45
N THR A 128 10.48 16.95 -17.71
CA THR A 128 11.19 18.03 -17.01
C THR A 128 11.63 17.66 -15.59
N LEU A 129 11.21 16.52 -15.04
CA LEU A 129 11.48 16.15 -13.63
C LEU A 129 12.97 16.07 -13.28
N GLY A 130 13.83 15.85 -14.28
CA GLY A 130 15.29 15.82 -14.12
C GLY A 130 15.90 17.15 -13.64
N ILE A 131 15.22 18.29 -13.81
CA ILE A 131 15.73 19.62 -13.42
C ILE A 131 15.60 19.90 -11.92
N TYR A 132 14.78 19.13 -11.19
CA TYR A 132 14.54 19.33 -9.76
C TYR A 132 15.52 18.50 -8.93
N HIS A 133 16.76 18.98 -8.77
CA HIS A 133 17.80 18.31 -8.00
C HIS A 133 17.49 18.19 -6.50
N SER A 134 16.67 19.10 -5.96
CA SER A 134 16.15 19.06 -4.59
C SER A 134 15.16 17.92 -4.33
N ALA A 135 14.57 17.31 -5.37
CA ALA A 135 13.66 16.18 -5.25
C ALA A 135 14.42 14.84 -5.36
N ASP A 136 14.22 13.94 -4.39
CA ASP A 136 14.75 12.55 -4.41
C ASP A 136 13.81 11.59 -5.18
N GLY A 137 12.63 12.07 -5.55
CA GLY A 137 11.59 11.32 -6.25
C GLY A 137 10.54 12.21 -6.87
N ALA A 138 9.49 11.63 -7.42
CA ALA A 138 8.24 12.31 -7.74
C ALA A 138 7.09 11.29 -7.78
N PHE A 139 5.87 11.78 -7.77
CA PHE A 139 4.69 10.95 -7.97
C PHE A 139 3.66 11.60 -8.87
N ASN A 140 2.93 10.74 -9.60
CA ASN A 140 1.86 11.15 -10.48
C ASN A 140 0.54 11.15 -9.70
N TRP A 141 0.17 12.28 -9.09
CA TRP A 141 -1.10 12.42 -8.37
C TRP A 141 -2.29 11.94 -9.21
N ASN A 142 -2.43 12.50 -10.42
CA ASN A 142 -3.53 12.19 -11.33
C ASN A 142 -3.53 10.73 -11.81
N GLY A 143 -2.40 10.02 -11.72
CA GLY A 143 -2.29 8.60 -12.02
C GLY A 143 -3.12 7.70 -11.09
N GLY A 144 -3.56 8.21 -9.93
CA GLY A 144 -4.46 7.49 -9.04
C GLY A 144 -5.81 7.17 -9.68
N TRP A 145 -6.37 8.12 -10.45
CA TRP A 145 -7.73 8.02 -11.01
C TRP A 145 -7.75 7.50 -12.46
N PRO A 146 -8.85 6.87 -12.88
CA PRO A 146 -9.11 6.67 -14.31
C PRO A 146 -9.27 8.03 -15.01
N GLN A 147 -8.27 8.43 -15.80
CA GLN A 147 -8.29 9.67 -16.60
C GLN A 147 -9.12 9.54 -17.89
N SER A 148 -9.70 8.36 -18.13
CA SER A 148 -10.44 7.99 -19.34
C SER A 148 -11.40 6.85 -18.99
N PRO A 149 -12.48 6.62 -19.78
CA PRO A 149 -13.34 5.43 -19.64
C PRO A 149 -12.63 4.10 -19.87
N VAL A 150 -11.35 4.13 -20.30
CA VAL A 150 -10.51 2.95 -20.49
C VAL A 150 -9.97 2.47 -19.14
N LYS A 151 -9.75 1.15 -19.02
CA LYS A 151 -9.13 0.52 -17.85
C LYS A 151 -7.83 1.26 -17.48
N THR A 152 -7.69 1.60 -16.20
CA THR A 152 -6.47 2.23 -15.66
C THR A 152 -5.24 1.39 -16.01
N SER A 153 -4.22 2.03 -16.58
CA SER A 153 -2.94 1.40 -16.97
C SER A 153 -1.78 1.94 -16.14
N PHE A 154 -0.58 1.38 -16.35
CA PHE A 154 0.67 1.85 -15.75
C PHE A 154 1.44 2.82 -16.67
N ASP A 155 0.87 3.22 -17.81
CA ASP A 155 1.62 3.93 -18.85
C ASP A 155 2.06 5.32 -18.38
N THR A 156 1.18 6.04 -17.67
CA THR A 156 1.51 7.36 -17.13
C THR A 156 2.48 7.28 -15.95
N ASP A 157 2.51 6.17 -15.20
CA ASP A 157 3.54 5.92 -14.20
C ASP A 157 4.90 5.73 -14.87
N MET A 158 4.93 4.96 -15.97
CA MET A 158 6.14 4.68 -16.72
C MET A 158 6.78 5.94 -17.30
N THR A 159 6.00 6.97 -17.68
CA THR A 159 6.58 8.25 -18.12
C THR A 159 7.31 8.97 -16.98
N TYR A 160 6.75 8.96 -15.77
CA TYR A 160 7.41 9.49 -14.57
C TYR A 160 8.65 8.67 -14.21
N ILE A 161 8.53 7.35 -14.14
CA ILE A 161 9.64 6.44 -13.78
C ILE A 161 10.81 6.62 -14.76
N SER A 162 10.52 6.68 -16.06
CA SER A 162 11.54 6.88 -17.09
C SER A 162 12.26 8.22 -16.94
N ALA A 163 11.53 9.29 -16.62
CA ALA A 163 12.12 10.62 -16.44
C ALA A 163 12.87 10.77 -15.10
N LEU A 164 12.47 10.04 -14.06
CA LEU A 164 13.12 10.04 -12.75
C LEU A 164 14.45 9.29 -12.75
N GLY A 165 14.65 8.36 -13.69
CA GLY A 165 15.86 7.55 -13.78
C GLY A 165 16.05 6.69 -12.53
N ARG A 166 16.96 7.09 -11.64
CA ARG A 166 17.23 6.37 -10.37
C ARG A 166 16.49 6.94 -9.16
N LYS A 167 15.75 8.04 -9.33
CA LYS A 167 14.98 8.67 -8.26
C LYS A 167 13.74 7.84 -7.92
N THR A 168 13.24 8.00 -6.70
CA THR A 168 12.09 7.24 -6.20
C THR A 168 10.80 7.62 -6.93
N TYR A 169 10.06 6.62 -7.40
CA TYR A 169 8.66 6.79 -7.77
C TYR A 169 7.77 6.40 -6.59
N LEU A 170 6.77 7.23 -6.29
CA LEU A 170 5.71 6.88 -5.33
C LEU A 170 4.42 6.68 -6.13
N GLY A 171 3.77 5.53 -5.94
CA GLY A 171 2.53 5.18 -6.61
C GLY A 171 1.31 5.73 -5.87
N VAL A 172 0.26 6.09 -6.59
CA VAL A 172 -0.98 6.62 -6.00
C VAL A 172 -2.11 5.62 -6.22
N LEU A 173 -2.83 5.31 -5.14
CA LEU A 173 -3.91 4.32 -5.08
C LEU A 173 -5.25 4.97 -4.75
N PHE A 174 -6.19 4.89 -5.69
CA PHE A 174 -7.59 5.29 -5.52
C PHE A 174 -8.58 4.12 -5.58
N SER A 175 -8.30 3.06 -6.36
CA SER A 175 -9.25 1.97 -6.62
C SER A 175 -8.61 0.58 -6.60
N THR A 176 -9.43 -0.46 -6.42
CA THR A 176 -8.97 -1.87 -6.47
C THR A 176 -8.32 -2.23 -7.81
N VAL A 177 -8.86 -1.76 -8.93
CA VAL A 177 -8.24 -1.93 -10.26
C VAL A 177 -6.86 -1.30 -10.31
N ARG A 178 -6.69 -0.11 -9.71
CA ARG A 178 -5.40 0.55 -9.62
C ARG A 178 -4.43 -0.21 -8.71
N TRP A 179 -4.91 -0.82 -7.64
CA TRP A 179 -4.10 -1.67 -6.75
C TRP A 179 -3.47 -2.83 -7.52
N GLU A 180 -4.25 -3.52 -8.36
CA GLU A 180 -3.74 -4.61 -9.22
C GLU A 180 -2.61 -4.12 -10.13
N VAL A 181 -2.79 -2.94 -10.75
CA VAL A 181 -1.78 -2.33 -11.63
C VAL A 181 -0.49 -2.03 -10.87
N LEU A 182 -0.58 -1.48 -9.67
CA LEU A 182 0.60 -1.17 -8.84
C LEU A 182 1.31 -2.45 -8.36
N ILE A 183 0.56 -3.49 -7.95
CA ILE A 183 1.13 -4.78 -7.52
C ILE A 183 1.88 -5.48 -8.66
N GLN A 184 1.30 -5.45 -9.87
CA GLN A 184 1.94 -6.01 -11.08
C GLN A 184 3.27 -5.31 -11.39
N ASN A 185 3.41 -4.04 -10.99
CA ASN A 185 4.60 -3.23 -11.22
C ASN A 185 5.41 -2.94 -9.94
N ARG A 186 5.20 -3.69 -8.85
CA ARG A 186 5.77 -3.39 -7.51
C ARG A 186 7.29 -3.29 -7.47
N GLN A 187 8.01 -3.88 -8.42
CA GLN A 187 9.47 -3.73 -8.53
C GLN A 187 9.90 -2.28 -8.85
N GLN A 188 9.00 -1.49 -9.44
CA GLN A 188 9.22 -0.09 -9.81
C GLN A 188 8.53 0.88 -8.83
N VAL A 189 7.70 0.37 -7.92
CA VAL A 189 6.86 1.17 -7.01
C VAL A 189 7.22 0.82 -5.55
N PRO A 190 8.26 1.45 -4.97
CA PRO A 190 8.72 1.17 -3.62
C PRO A 190 7.80 1.71 -2.51
N ILE A 191 6.93 2.69 -2.82
CA ILE A 191 6.01 3.33 -1.88
C ILE A 191 4.67 3.52 -2.59
N VAL A 192 3.57 3.26 -1.89
CA VAL A 192 2.22 3.58 -2.37
C VAL A 192 1.53 4.49 -1.37
N GLU A 193 0.97 5.60 -1.86
CA GLU A 193 0.08 6.48 -1.11
C GLU A 193 -1.37 6.18 -1.48
N VAL A 194 -2.20 6.01 -0.45
CA VAL A 194 -3.63 5.75 -0.59
C VAL A 194 -4.38 7.05 -0.44
N ILE A 195 -5.14 7.41 -1.46
CA ILE A 195 -5.91 8.63 -1.50
C ILE A 195 -7.39 8.29 -1.30
N THR A 196 -8.02 8.72 -0.20
CA THR A 196 -7.42 9.33 1.01
C THR A 196 -8.05 8.75 2.27
N TRP A 197 -7.54 9.10 3.44
CA TRP A 197 -8.15 8.65 4.69
C TRP A 197 -9.49 9.35 4.97
N ASN A 198 -9.57 10.68 4.85
CA ASN A 198 -10.71 11.46 5.31
C ASN A 198 -11.04 12.69 4.42
N ASP A 199 -10.83 12.59 3.11
CA ASP A 199 -11.26 13.65 2.17
C ASP A 199 -12.69 13.42 1.69
N TYR A 200 -13.65 13.96 2.44
CA TYR A 200 -15.08 13.82 2.16
C TYR A 200 -15.55 14.65 0.95
N GLY A 201 -14.85 15.75 0.64
CA GLY A 201 -15.22 16.65 -0.45
C GLY A 201 -15.06 15.98 -1.82
N GLU A 202 -14.03 15.16 -1.97
CA GLU A 202 -13.72 14.44 -3.21
C GLU A 202 -14.26 13.00 -3.25
N SER A 203 -14.99 12.57 -2.20
CA SER A 203 -15.71 11.29 -2.13
C SER A 203 -14.84 10.04 -2.34
N HIS A 204 -13.58 10.10 -1.93
CA HIS A 204 -12.62 9.00 -2.07
C HIS A 204 -11.92 8.62 -0.76
N TYR A 205 -12.59 8.88 0.36
CA TYR A 205 -12.09 8.53 1.67
C TYR A 205 -12.28 7.04 1.95
N VAL A 206 -11.34 6.45 2.69
CA VAL A 206 -11.39 5.04 3.14
C VAL A 206 -11.53 4.90 4.65
N GLY A 207 -11.37 5.99 5.39
CA GLY A 207 -11.60 6.07 6.83
C GLY A 207 -13.06 6.29 7.19
N PRO A 208 -13.42 6.14 8.47
CA PRO A 208 -14.76 6.42 8.95
C PRO A 208 -15.09 7.92 8.79
N ILE A 209 -16.38 8.22 8.70
CA ILE A 209 -16.84 9.62 8.70
C ILE A 209 -16.69 10.17 10.12
N GLU A 210 -15.61 10.90 10.33
CA GLU A 210 -15.33 11.62 11.56
C GLU A 210 -14.85 13.05 11.27
N GLY A 211 -15.13 13.95 12.22
CA GLY A 211 -14.65 15.32 12.18
C GLY A 211 -15.44 16.25 11.26
N ALA A 212 -14.75 17.23 10.69
CA ALA A 212 -15.37 18.24 9.84
C ALA A 212 -15.53 17.72 8.41
N GLN A 213 -16.72 17.91 7.85
CA GLN A 213 -17.07 17.51 6.48
C GLN A 213 -17.60 18.72 5.68
N PRO A 214 -16.76 19.74 5.46
CA PRO A 214 -17.22 21.01 4.90
C PRO A 214 -17.75 20.81 3.47
N ASN A 215 -19.00 21.22 3.25
CA ASN A 215 -19.70 21.17 1.96
C ASN A 215 -19.95 19.78 1.36
N SER A 216 -19.71 18.68 2.08
CA SER A 216 -19.92 17.32 1.58
C SER A 216 -21.19 16.63 2.09
N GLN A 217 -21.97 17.29 2.96
CA GLN A 217 -23.13 16.71 3.63
C GLN A 217 -24.15 16.11 2.65
N ALA A 218 -24.29 16.69 1.46
CA ALA A 218 -25.28 16.28 0.46
C ALA A 218 -25.03 14.88 -0.12
N TRP A 219 -23.79 14.40 -0.13
CA TRP A 219 -23.42 13.05 -0.62
C TRP A 219 -22.81 12.16 0.47
N VAL A 220 -22.54 12.72 1.65
CA VAL A 220 -22.07 11.94 2.81
C VAL A 220 -23.24 11.49 3.69
N ASN A 221 -24.15 12.39 4.09
CA ASN A 221 -25.15 12.06 5.10
C ASN A 221 -26.20 11.08 4.58
N GLY A 222 -26.45 10.01 5.33
CA GLY A 222 -27.51 9.04 5.04
C GLY A 222 -27.15 7.97 4.01
N PHE A 223 -25.91 7.95 3.52
CA PHE A 223 -25.37 6.88 2.69
C PHE A 223 -24.50 5.94 3.53
N ASP A 224 -24.46 4.67 3.15
CA ASP A 224 -23.57 3.69 3.77
C ASP A 224 -22.16 3.85 3.18
N HIS A 225 -21.25 4.34 4.02
CA HIS A 225 -19.83 4.54 3.69
C HIS A 225 -18.93 3.57 4.45
N GLN A 226 -19.53 2.58 5.11
CA GLN A 226 -18.76 1.46 5.60
C GLN A 226 -18.45 0.60 4.38
N ASP A 227 -17.18 0.47 4.02
CA ASP A 227 -16.79 -0.50 3.00
C ASP A 227 -16.93 -1.90 3.61
N PRO A 228 -17.93 -2.72 3.20
CA PRO A 228 -17.98 -4.12 3.63
C PRO A 228 -16.81 -4.91 3.03
N CYS A 229 -16.15 -4.37 2.00
CA CYS A 229 -14.91 -4.89 1.46
C CYS A 229 -13.74 -4.33 2.30
N PRO A 230 -12.90 -5.16 2.92
CA PRO A 230 -11.73 -4.64 3.60
C PRO A 230 -10.84 -3.90 2.60
N ILE A 231 -10.39 -2.70 2.99
CA ILE A 231 -9.30 -2.00 2.30
C ILE A 231 -8.19 -3.04 2.00
N PRO A 232 -7.79 -3.25 0.74
CA PRO A 232 -6.97 -4.39 0.32
C PRO A 232 -5.49 -4.25 0.71
N LEU A 233 -5.20 -3.52 1.78
CA LEU A 233 -3.88 -3.08 2.21
C LEU A 233 -3.26 -4.00 3.29
N ARG A 234 -4.07 -4.84 3.93
CA ARG A 234 -3.60 -6.00 4.69
C ARG A 234 -4.38 -7.21 4.21
N TYR A 235 -3.69 -8.19 3.64
CA TYR A 235 -3.49 -9.49 4.29
C TYR A 235 -2.89 -10.48 3.30
N PRO A 236 -2.00 -11.37 3.74
CA PRO A 236 -1.62 -12.58 3.01
C PRO A 236 -2.80 -13.54 2.72
N ASP A 237 -4.04 -13.25 3.11
CA ASP A 237 -5.15 -14.22 3.06
C ASP A 237 -5.94 -14.23 1.74
N TRP A 238 -5.87 -13.17 0.92
CA TRP A 238 -6.50 -13.15 -0.41
C TRP A 238 -5.54 -13.60 -1.53
N ALA A 239 -4.24 -13.50 -1.26
CA ALA A 239 -3.16 -13.93 -2.15
C ALA A 239 -2.13 -14.77 -1.37
N SER A 240 -2.60 -15.70 -0.53
CA SER A 240 -1.68 -16.64 0.12
C SER A 240 -1.07 -17.50 -0.97
N ASP A 241 0.25 -17.41 -1.16
CA ASP A 241 1.01 -18.35 -1.98
C ASP A 241 0.89 -19.73 -1.31
N THR A 242 -0.17 -20.44 -1.65
CA THR A 242 -0.60 -21.65 -0.95
C THR A 242 -1.21 -22.60 -1.95
N LEU A 243 -0.67 -23.81 -2.00
CA LEU A 243 -1.27 -24.92 -2.69
C LEU A 243 -2.44 -25.42 -1.85
N TRP A 244 -3.62 -25.44 -2.45
CA TRP A 244 -4.81 -26.04 -1.87
C TRP A 244 -5.15 -27.32 -2.61
N ALA A 245 -5.49 -28.38 -1.87
CA ALA A 245 -5.93 -29.64 -2.45
C ALA A 245 -7.17 -30.15 -1.73
N GLN A 246 -8.15 -30.60 -2.52
CA GLN A 246 -9.34 -31.26 -2.03
C GLN A 246 -9.22 -32.77 -2.33
N PHE A 247 -9.24 -33.58 -1.29
CA PHE A 247 -9.11 -35.04 -1.40
C PHE A 247 -10.45 -35.69 -1.12
N HIS A 248 -10.85 -36.62 -1.98
CA HIS A 248 -12.11 -37.37 -1.87
C HIS A 248 -11.75 -38.82 -1.52
N LEU A 249 -11.74 -39.15 -0.23
CA LEU A 249 -11.28 -40.44 0.25
C LEU A 249 -12.44 -41.40 0.53
N THR A 250 -12.36 -42.61 -0.01
CA THR A 250 -13.30 -43.71 0.30
C THR A 250 -12.86 -44.55 1.51
N GLN A 251 -11.61 -44.40 1.93
CA GLN A 251 -10.97 -45.09 3.07
C GLN A 251 -9.88 -44.19 3.66
N PRO A 252 -9.51 -44.36 4.94
CA PRO A 252 -8.44 -43.57 5.54
C PRO A 252 -7.12 -43.64 4.76
N ALA A 253 -6.37 -42.54 4.74
CA ALA A 253 -5.11 -42.45 4.03
C ALA A 253 -4.21 -41.34 4.59
N ASP A 254 -2.93 -41.41 4.25
CA ASP A 254 -1.98 -40.33 4.45
C ASP A 254 -1.89 -39.48 3.20
N LEU A 255 -2.02 -38.17 3.35
CA LEU A 255 -2.01 -37.19 2.26
C LEU A 255 -0.70 -36.41 2.30
N THR A 256 0.01 -36.30 1.19
CA THR A 256 1.21 -35.46 1.12
C THR A 256 1.05 -34.40 0.04
N LEU A 257 1.35 -33.15 0.38
CA LEU A 257 1.49 -32.05 -0.55
C LEU A 257 2.96 -31.64 -0.60
N THR A 258 3.47 -31.33 -1.79
CA THR A 258 4.85 -30.91 -1.99
C THR A 258 4.96 -29.81 -3.05
N CYS A 259 5.87 -28.88 -2.82
CA CYS A 259 6.40 -27.91 -3.79
C CYS A 259 7.87 -27.66 -3.43
N GLY A 260 8.78 -28.34 -4.13
CA GLY A 260 10.21 -28.27 -3.85
C GLY A 260 10.55 -28.73 -2.43
N SER A 261 11.21 -27.87 -1.66
CA SER A 261 11.56 -28.07 -0.25
C SER A 261 10.37 -27.96 0.71
N SER A 262 9.29 -27.31 0.30
CA SER A 262 8.04 -27.27 1.08
C SER A 262 7.29 -28.58 0.90
N SER A 263 7.16 -29.37 1.97
CA SER A 263 6.41 -30.64 1.96
C SER A 263 5.71 -30.88 3.28
N GLN A 264 4.47 -31.37 3.23
CA GLN A 264 3.70 -31.68 4.42
C GLN A 264 2.88 -32.95 4.22
N THR A 265 2.99 -33.87 5.18
CA THR A 265 2.16 -35.08 5.27
C THR A 265 1.10 -34.93 6.36
N PHE A 266 -0.14 -35.24 6.01
CA PHE A 266 -1.31 -35.30 6.89
C PHE A 266 -1.68 -36.77 7.05
N SER A 267 -1.38 -37.35 8.21
CA SER A 267 -1.58 -38.78 8.45
C SER A 267 -2.97 -39.11 8.99
N GLY A 268 -3.47 -40.30 8.64
CA GLY A 268 -4.71 -40.85 9.18
C GLY A 268 -5.97 -40.04 8.80
N VAL A 269 -5.98 -39.40 7.64
CA VAL A 269 -7.12 -38.61 7.19
C VAL A 269 -8.30 -39.55 6.92
N PRO A 270 -9.47 -39.36 7.55
CA PRO A 270 -10.60 -40.29 7.42
C PRO A 270 -11.17 -40.41 6.01
N ALA A 271 -12.00 -41.44 5.80
CA ALA A 271 -12.80 -41.61 4.59
C ALA A 271 -13.86 -40.49 4.46
N ALA A 272 -13.47 -39.37 3.86
CA ALA A 272 -14.30 -38.20 3.63
C ALA A 272 -13.70 -37.29 2.56
N VAL A 273 -14.46 -36.25 2.21
CA VAL A 273 -13.91 -35.08 1.55
C VAL A 273 -13.10 -34.27 2.57
N SER A 274 -11.84 -33.96 2.26
CA SER A 274 -10.99 -33.11 3.10
C SER A 274 -10.27 -32.05 2.27
N LYS A 275 -9.95 -30.92 2.91
CA LYS A 275 -9.21 -29.81 2.30
C LYS A 275 -7.90 -29.65 3.05
N GLN A 276 -6.79 -29.76 2.33
CA GLN A 276 -5.45 -29.55 2.86
C GLN A 276 -4.77 -28.37 2.17
N LYS A 277 -3.77 -27.80 2.82
CA LYS A 277 -3.03 -26.65 2.31
C LYS A 277 -1.55 -26.75 2.62
N LEU A 278 -0.73 -26.21 1.72
CA LEU A 278 0.73 -26.12 1.87
C LEU A 278 1.19 -24.70 1.48
N PRO A 279 1.90 -23.97 2.34
CA PRO A 279 2.56 -22.72 1.96
C PRO A 279 3.57 -22.95 0.82
N LEU A 280 3.59 -22.05 -0.15
CA LEU A 280 4.50 -22.09 -1.28
C LEU A 280 5.61 -21.05 -1.06
N THR A 281 6.86 -21.50 -1.07
CA THR A 281 8.01 -20.67 -0.66
C THR A 281 9.10 -20.56 -1.72
N GLU A 282 9.05 -21.36 -2.77
CA GLU A 282 10.08 -21.41 -3.82
C GLU A 282 9.51 -21.85 -5.16
N ASP A 283 10.24 -21.55 -6.23
CA ASP A 283 9.86 -21.87 -7.60
C ASP A 283 10.02 -23.38 -7.85
N TYR A 284 8.91 -24.12 -7.92
CA TYR A 284 8.95 -25.56 -8.15
C TYR A 284 7.61 -26.12 -8.67
N ASN A 285 7.67 -27.35 -9.17
CA ASN A 285 6.47 -28.11 -9.53
C ASN A 285 5.70 -28.51 -8.27
N ILE A 286 4.38 -28.53 -8.37
CA ILE A 286 3.52 -28.99 -7.28
C ILE A 286 3.24 -30.50 -7.42
N ALA A 287 3.07 -31.17 -6.28
CA ALA A 287 2.69 -32.57 -6.21
C ALA A 287 1.70 -32.83 -5.08
N ALA A 288 0.78 -33.76 -5.30
CA ALA A 288 -0.11 -34.31 -4.30
C ALA A 288 -0.08 -35.84 -4.33
N LYS A 289 -0.09 -36.47 -3.16
CA LYS A 289 0.03 -37.93 -3.02
C LYS A 289 -0.93 -38.48 -1.98
N ILE A 290 -1.55 -39.61 -2.27
CA ILE A 290 -2.36 -40.41 -1.34
C ILE A 290 -1.61 -41.71 -1.08
N THR A 291 -1.29 -41.99 0.17
CA THR A 291 -0.58 -43.21 0.60
C THR A 291 -1.49 -44.04 1.50
N ARG A 292 -1.54 -45.35 1.28
CA ARG A 292 -2.24 -46.31 2.16
C ARG A 292 -1.31 -47.48 2.45
N ASP A 293 -1.19 -47.84 3.72
CA ASP A 293 -0.37 -48.98 4.16
C ASP A 293 1.08 -48.94 3.61
N GLY A 294 1.67 -47.74 3.56
CA GLY A 294 3.01 -47.51 3.04
C GLY A 294 3.16 -47.57 1.51
N SER A 295 2.06 -47.74 0.77
CA SER A 295 2.04 -47.79 -0.70
C SER A 295 1.35 -46.56 -1.29
N ASP A 296 1.87 -46.08 -2.41
CA ASP A 296 1.36 -44.93 -3.14
C ASP A 296 0.10 -45.33 -3.89
N ALA A 297 -1.07 -44.91 -3.38
CA ALA A 297 -2.35 -45.20 -4.01
C ALA A 297 -2.63 -44.23 -5.17
N VAL A 298 -2.22 -42.97 -5.03
CA VAL A 298 -2.30 -41.94 -6.07
C VAL A 298 -1.09 -41.03 -5.95
N THR A 299 -0.44 -40.75 -7.07
CA THR A 299 0.54 -39.68 -7.21
C THR A 299 0.05 -38.75 -8.31
N PHE A 300 -0.05 -37.45 -8.00
CA PHE A 300 -0.56 -36.43 -8.91
C PHE A 300 0.45 -35.29 -9.02
N GLU A 301 1.00 -35.13 -10.22
CA GLU A 301 2.03 -34.14 -10.56
C GLU A 301 1.65 -33.47 -11.89
N PRO A 302 0.84 -32.40 -11.87
CA PRO A 302 0.42 -31.74 -13.11
C PRO A 302 1.61 -31.05 -13.79
N ALA A 303 2.03 -31.57 -14.94
CA ALA A 303 3.19 -31.07 -15.69
C ALA A 303 3.04 -29.61 -16.17
N GLU A 304 1.80 -29.10 -16.25
CA GLU A 304 1.48 -27.75 -16.71
C GLU A 304 1.59 -26.70 -15.61
N MET A 305 1.82 -27.10 -14.35
CA MET A 305 1.86 -26.17 -13.21
C MET A 305 3.23 -26.17 -12.53
N THR A 306 3.90 -25.03 -12.67
CA THR A 306 5.05 -24.63 -11.85
C THR A 306 4.67 -23.38 -11.09
N PHE A 307 4.80 -23.41 -9.76
CA PHE A 307 4.66 -22.20 -8.98
C PHE A 307 5.93 -21.34 -9.13
N SER A 308 5.77 -20.02 -9.22
CA SER A 308 6.89 -19.08 -9.19
C SER A 308 6.60 -18.00 -8.15
N THR A 309 7.60 -17.72 -7.32
CA THR A 309 7.61 -16.61 -6.35
C THR A 309 7.77 -15.25 -7.03
N LYS A 310 8.14 -15.23 -8.32
CA LYS A 310 8.38 -14.01 -9.11
C LYS A 310 7.77 -14.14 -10.52
N PRO A 311 6.44 -14.33 -10.65
CA PRO A 311 5.82 -14.47 -11.95
C PRO A 311 5.89 -13.15 -12.73
N LEU A 312 6.03 -13.24 -14.05
CA LEU A 312 6.00 -12.10 -14.95
C LEU A 312 4.62 -11.41 -14.97
N SER A 313 3.56 -12.16 -14.66
CA SER A 313 2.20 -11.67 -14.50
C SER A 313 1.49 -12.38 -13.35
N TYR A 314 0.78 -11.62 -12.52
CA TYR A 314 -0.09 -12.20 -11.49
C TYR A 314 -1.42 -12.55 -12.14
N ASN A 315 -1.67 -13.86 -12.30
CA ASN A 315 -2.96 -14.38 -12.69
C ASN A 315 -3.69 -14.83 -11.42
N PHE A 316 -4.67 -14.05 -10.95
CA PHE A 316 -5.48 -14.39 -9.77
C PHE A 316 -6.50 -15.50 -10.03
N ASN A 317 -6.52 -16.09 -11.24
CA ASN A 317 -7.26 -17.32 -11.47
C ASN A 317 -6.53 -18.49 -10.84
N ALA A 318 -7.25 -19.33 -10.08
CA ALA A 318 -6.70 -20.58 -9.59
C ALA A 318 -6.39 -21.51 -10.78
N PHE A 319 -5.17 -22.01 -10.85
CA PHE A 319 -4.91 -23.21 -11.65
C PHE A 319 -5.64 -24.38 -10.97
N VAL A 320 -6.53 -25.05 -11.71
CA VAL A 320 -7.30 -26.19 -11.22
C VAL A 320 -6.96 -27.40 -12.07
N ALA A 321 -6.55 -28.47 -11.40
CA ALA A 321 -6.35 -29.77 -12.02
C ALA A 321 -6.81 -30.88 -11.06
N ALA A 322 -7.19 -32.03 -11.60
CA ALA A 322 -7.80 -33.13 -10.84
C ALA A 322 -7.21 -34.48 -11.25
N SER A 323 -7.35 -35.47 -10.37
CA SER A 323 -6.95 -36.87 -10.60
C SER A 323 -7.97 -37.84 -9.96
N PRO A 324 -8.33 -38.96 -10.62
CA PRO A 324 -7.98 -39.26 -12.01
C PRO A 324 -8.59 -38.22 -12.96
N ALA A 325 -7.86 -37.94 -14.06
CA ALA A 325 -8.22 -36.93 -15.04
C ALA A 325 -9.51 -37.28 -15.80
#